data_AF-A0A812Y4M6-F1
#
_entry.id   AF-A0A812Y4M6-F1
#
_cell.length_a   1.000
_cell.length_b   1.000
_cell.length_c   1.000
_cell.angle_alpha   90.00
_cell.angle_beta   90.00
_cell.angle_gamma   90.00
#
_symmetry.space_group_name_H-M   'P 1'
#
loop_
_entity.id
_entity.type
_entity.pdbx_description
1 polymer ?
#
loop_
_entity_poly.entity_id
_entity_poly.type
_entity_poly.pdbx_seq_one_letter_code
_entity_poly.pdbx_strand_id
1 'polypeptide(L)'
;DGPSSALYDCIDAVLADLVTSTEDLVFFDDPNHETFPEVSLALQTHASLEEPLQLAICSTLGVWGIGVGPTPDARTATSKLAVAAMIALKAAETGDVPDLSAYPDFSDFVGGVQPPI
;
A
#
# COMPACT_ATOMS: atom_id res chain seq x y z
N ASP A 1 -1.20 -13.95 12.07
CA ASP A 1 -0.11 -13.06 12.51
C ASP A 1 -0.09 -11.85 11.59
N GLY A 2 -0.13 -10.65 12.17
CA GLY A 2 -0.03 -9.42 11.38
C GLY A 2 1.39 -9.25 10.82
N PRO A 3 1.57 -8.34 9.86
CA PRO A 3 2.91 -7.98 9.36
C PRO A 3 3.86 -7.58 10.50
N SER A 4 5.15 -7.93 10.36
CA SER A 4 6.19 -7.60 11.34
C SER A 4 6.37 -6.08 11.44
N SER A 5 6.79 -5.54 12.59
CA SER A 5 7.09 -4.11 12.72
C SER A 5 8.18 -3.67 11.73
N ALA A 6 9.14 -4.56 11.46
CA ALA A 6 10.23 -4.35 10.51
C ALA A 6 9.75 -4.07 9.07
N LEU A 7 8.59 -4.61 8.68
CA LEU A 7 7.96 -4.30 7.40
C LEU A 7 7.58 -2.83 7.27
N TYR A 8 7.02 -2.25 8.34
CA TYR A 8 6.64 -0.84 8.36
C TYR A 8 7.84 0.08 8.56
N ASP A 9 8.86 -0.36 9.29
CA ASP A 9 10.04 0.44 9.60
C ASP A 9 10.86 0.82 8.36
N CYS A 10 10.81 0.02 7.28
CA CYS A 10 11.55 0.28 6.04
C CYS A 10 10.71 0.93 4.93
N ILE A 11 9.41 1.17 5.13
CA ILE A 11 8.52 1.46 4.00
C ILE A 11 8.81 2.77 3.27
N ASP A 12 9.31 3.77 3.99
CA ASP A 12 9.70 5.05 3.38
C ASP A 12 10.94 4.89 2.49
N ALA A 13 11.89 4.02 2.86
CA ALA A 13 13.06 3.71 2.05
C ALA A 13 12.68 2.88 0.82
N VAL A 14 11.81 1.88 0.99
CA VAL A 14 11.26 1.09 -0.12
C VAL A 14 10.58 2.00 -1.15
N LEU A 15 9.71 2.91 -0.71
CA LEU A 15 9.05 3.84 -1.62
C LEU A 15 10.05 4.73 -2.35
N ALA A 16 11.05 5.27 -1.65
CA ALA A 16 12.08 6.10 -2.25
C ALA A 16 12.87 5.37 -3.36
N ASP A 17 13.05 4.05 -3.24
CA ASP A 17 13.72 3.24 -4.27
C ASP A 17 12.78 2.85 -5.43
N LEU A 18 11.47 2.70 -5.16
CA LEU A 18 10.48 2.28 -6.15
C LEU A 18 9.92 3.42 -7.00
N VAL A 19 9.92 4.66 -6.51
CA VAL A 19 9.42 5.83 -7.27
C VAL A 19 10.54 6.79 -7.63
N THR A 20 10.43 7.41 -8.81
CA THR A 20 11.39 8.44 -9.23
C THR A 20 11.24 9.72 -8.40
N SER A 21 10.03 10.02 -7.92
CA SER A 21 9.74 11.10 -7.00
C SER A 21 8.63 10.71 -6.03
N THR A 22 8.84 10.96 -4.74
CA THR A 22 7.78 10.77 -3.73
C THR A 22 6.64 11.78 -3.86
N GLU A 23 6.83 12.86 -4.62
CA GLU A 23 5.76 13.81 -4.98
C GLU A 23 4.71 13.20 -5.92
N ASP A 24 5.03 12.07 -6.57
CA ASP A 24 4.08 11.33 -7.40
C ASP A 24 3.03 10.55 -6.57
N LEU A 25 3.23 10.49 -5.24
CA LEU A 25 2.34 9.83 -4.29
C LEU A 25 1.43 10.85 -3.61
N VAL A 26 0.12 10.66 -3.79
CA VAL A 26 -0.92 11.45 -3.10
C VAL A 26 -1.63 10.57 -2.09
N PHE A 27 -1.76 11.08 -0.87
CA PHE A 27 -2.45 10.39 0.23
C PHE A 27 -3.74 11.13 0.60
N PHE A 28 -4.85 10.39 0.65
CA PHE A 28 -6.16 10.90 1.04
C PHE A 28 -6.63 10.18 2.30
N ASP A 29 -6.54 10.84 3.45
CA ASP A 29 -7.08 10.31 4.70
C ASP A 29 -8.61 10.44 4.70
N ASP A 30 -9.33 9.32 4.88
CA ASP A 30 -10.79 9.24 4.86
C ASP A 30 -11.30 8.51 6.11
N PRO A 31 -11.14 9.12 7.31
CA PRO A 31 -11.48 8.43 8.55
C PRO A 31 -12.97 8.19 8.73
N ASN A 32 -13.81 8.91 7.98
CA ASN A 32 -15.26 8.86 8.08
C ASN A 32 -15.93 8.20 6.85
N HIS A 33 -15.15 7.70 5.89
CA HIS A 33 -15.66 7.00 4.71
C HIS A 33 -16.54 7.92 3.82
N GLU A 34 -16.24 9.21 3.80
CA GLU A 34 -17.01 10.25 3.10
C GLU A 34 -16.42 10.56 1.72
N THR A 35 -15.11 10.39 1.55
CA THR A 35 -14.41 10.74 0.31
C THR A 35 -14.49 9.62 -0.72
N PHE A 36 -14.39 8.36 -0.27
CA PHE A 36 -14.42 7.17 -1.12
C PHE A 36 -15.45 6.14 -0.63
N PRO A 37 -16.75 6.48 -0.59
CA PRO A 37 -17.78 5.59 -0.05
C PRO A 37 -17.88 4.25 -0.81
N GLU A 38 -17.53 4.22 -2.09
CA GLU A 38 -17.49 2.99 -2.89
C GLU A 38 -16.37 2.04 -2.45
N VAL A 39 -15.22 2.58 -2.05
CA VAL A 39 -14.09 1.80 -1.52
C VAL A 39 -14.48 1.19 -0.18
N SER A 40 -15.10 1.98 0.69
CA SER A 40 -15.65 1.54 1.97
C SER A 40 -16.68 0.43 1.82
N LEU A 41 -17.63 0.60 0.88
CA LEU A 41 -18.63 -0.43 0.59
C LEU A 41 -17.99 -1.72 0.06
N ALA A 42 -16.97 -1.61 -0.80
CA ALA A 42 -16.24 -2.78 -1.29
C ALA A 42 -15.48 -3.50 -0.16
N LEU A 43 -14.88 -2.77 0.78
CA LEU A 43 -14.20 -3.37 1.92
C LEU A 43 -15.17 -4.12 2.84
N GLN A 44 -16.39 -3.61 3.02
CA GLN A 44 -17.43 -4.23 3.85
C GLN A 44 -17.84 -5.63 3.37
N THR A 45 -17.65 -5.96 2.09
CA THR A 45 -17.95 -7.32 1.57
C THR A 45 -16.88 -8.35 1.94
N HIS A 46 -15.66 -7.88 2.26
CA HIS A 46 -14.50 -8.73 2.55
C HIS A 46 -14.11 -8.73 4.03
N ALA A 47 -14.47 -7.68 4.77
CA ALA A 47 -14.19 -7.55 6.18
C ALA A 47 -15.26 -6.71 6.88
N SER A 48 -15.45 -6.93 8.17
CA SER A 48 -16.34 -6.13 9.03
C SER A 48 -15.75 -4.74 9.35
N LEU A 49 -15.14 -4.08 8.37
CA LEU A 49 -14.32 -2.90 8.60
C LEU A 49 -15.20 -1.63 8.57
N GLU A 50 -15.56 -1.19 9.78
CA GLU A 50 -15.91 0.21 10.06
C GLU A 50 -14.65 1.05 10.36
N GLU A 51 -13.45 0.48 10.19
CA GLU A 51 -12.22 1.18 10.56
C GLU A 51 -11.90 2.31 9.58
N PRO A 52 -11.37 3.45 10.08
CA PRO A 52 -10.83 4.52 9.25
C PRO A 52 -9.86 4.03 8.18
N LEU A 53 -9.89 4.66 6.99
CA LEU A 53 -9.01 4.30 5.86
C LEU A 53 -8.24 5.50 5.31
N GLN A 54 -7.15 5.22 4.60
CA GLN A 54 -6.39 6.18 3.80
C GLN A 54 -6.08 5.57 2.44
N LEU A 55 -6.34 6.35 1.39
CA LEU A 55 -6.02 6.00 0.01
C LEU A 55 -4.64 6.56 -0.35
N ALA A 56 -3.76 5.75 -0.94
CA ALA A 56 -2.50 6.19 -1.53
C ALA A 56 -2.55 5.97 -3.04
N ILE A 57 -2.26 7.01 -3.83
CA ILE A 57 -2.33 6.98 -5.30
C ILE A 57 -0.98 7.37 -5.88
N CYS A 58 -0.43 6.54 -6.77
CA CYS A 58 0.69 6.86 -7.63
C CYS A 58 0.20 7.04 -9.07
N SER A 59 -0.09 8.29 -9.46
CA SER A 59 -0.72 8.57 -10.75
C SER A 59 0.19 8.28 -11.94
N THR A 60 1.51 8.43 -11.76
CA THR A 60 2.51 8.21 -12.83
C THR A 60 2.59 6.73 -13.24
N LEU A 61 2.38 5.81 -12.29
CA LEU A 61 2.38 4.37 -12.52
C LEU A 61 0.98 3.77 -12.65
N GLY A 62 -0.08 4.57 -12.46
CA GLY A 62 -1.46 4.12 -12.54
C GLY A 62 -1.83 3.09 -11.48
N VAL A 63 -1.21 3.16 -10.30
CA VAL A 63 -1.46 2.24 -9.18
C VAL A 63 -1.94 2.98 -7.94
N TRP A 64 -2.66 2.27 -7.09
CA TRP A 64 -3.18 2.79 -5.83
C TRP A 64 -3.24 1.67 -4.80
N GLY A 65 -3.30 2.06 -3.53
CA GLY A 65 -3.43 1.14 -2.40
C GLY A 65 -4.22 1.79 -1.26
N ILE A 66 -4.75 0.95 -0.37
CA ILE A 66 -5.48 1.39 0.82
C ILE A 66 -4.76 0.95 2.08
N GLY A 67 -4.71 1.83 3.06
CA GLY A 67 -4.32 1.55 4.42
C GLY A 67 -5.51 1.67 5.34
N VAL A 68 -5.70 0.70 6.23
CA VAL A 68 -6.80 0.68 7.19
C VAL A 68 -6.21 0.62 8.58
N GLY A 69 -6.74 1.43 9.50
CA GLY A 69 -6.26 1.42 10.87
C GLY A 69 -6.83 2.52 11.77
N PRO A 70 -6.74 2.32 13.09
CA PRO A 70 -7.42 3.17 14.07
C PRO A 70 -6.78 4.57 14.21
N THR A 71 -5.52 4.74 13.80
CA THR A 71 -4.78 6.01 13.92
C THR A 71 -4.30 6.51 12.56
N PRO A 72 -4.14 7.83 12.36
CA PRO A 72 -3.61 8.40 11.11
C PRO A 72 -2.25 7.81 10.71
N ASP A 73 -1.36 7.59 11.69
CA ASP A 73 -0.03 7.01 11.45
C ASP A 73 -0.12 5.57 10.97
N ALA A 74 -0.99 4.75 11.60
CA ALA A 74 -1.20 3.37 11.18
C ALA A 74 -1.77 3.29 9.77
N ARG A 75 -2.75 4.14 9.43
CA ARG A 75 -3.30 4.24 8.07
C ARG A 75 -2.28 4.71 7.04
N THR A 76 -1.43 5.66 7.42
CA THR A 76 -0.36 6.14 6.55
C THR A 76 0.67 5.06 6.29
N ALA A 77 1.17 4.39 7.32
CA ALA A 77 2.14 3.32 7.16
C ALA A 77 1.58 2.15 6.32
N THR A 78 0.33 1.76 6.56
CA THR A 78 -0.34 0.68 5.81
C THR A 78 -0.67 1.07 4.37
N SER A 79 -1.09 2.30 4.10
CA SER A 79 -1.37 2.76 2.73
C SER A 79 -0.10 2.89 1.90
N LYS A 80 1.01 3.34 2.51
CA LYS A 80 2.35 3.30 1.93
C LYS A 80 2.79 1.88 1.59
N LEU A 81 2.60 0.94 2.52
CA LEU A 81 2.89 -0.48 2.29
C LEU A 81 2.09 -1.03 1.10
N ALA A 82 0.79 -0.76 1.08
CA ALA A 82 -0.09 -1.24 0.01
C ALA A 82 0.30 -0.69 -1.36
N VAL A 83 0.55 0.62 -1.48
CA VAL A 83 0.93 1.21 -2.78
C VAL A 83 2.33 0.76 -3.22
N ALA A 84 3.29 0.61 -2.30
CA ALA A 84 4.61 0.08 -2.62
C ALA A 84 4.53 -1.34 -3.20
N ALA A 85 3.72 -2.21 -2.58
CA ALA A 85 3.51 -3.56 -3.08
C ALA A 85 2.89 -3.55 -4.49
N MET A 86 1.90 -2.69 -4.73
CA MET A 86 1.30 -2.54 -6.06
C MET A 86 2.29 -2.03 -7.11
N ILE A 87 3.18 -1.11 -6.75
CA ILE A 87 4.26 -0.65 -7.64
C ILE A 87 5.19 -1.81 -8.00
N ALA A 88 5.65 -2.58 -7.01
CA ALA A 88 6.54 -3.71 -7.22
C ALA A 88 5.89 -4.79 -8.10
N LEU A 89 4.63 -5.12 -7.85
CA LEU A 89 3.86 -6.07 -8.68
C LEU A 89 3.68 -5.55 -10.10
N LYS A 90 3.36 -4.26 -10.27
CA LYS A 90 3.17 -3.64 -11.58
C LYS A 90 4.45 -3.67 -12.42
N ALA A 91 5.59 -3.40 -11.80
CA ALA A 91 6.89 -3.48 -12.45
C ALA A 91 7.19 -4.92 -12.91
N ALA A 92 6.91 -5.92 -12.05
CA ALA A 92 7.06 -7.34 -12.38
C ALA A 92 6.17 -7.80 -13.55
N GLU A 93 4.95 -7.28 -13.73
CA GLU A 93 4.09 -7.57 -14.89
C GLU A 93 4.76 -7.21 -16.23
N THR A 94 5.67 -6.23 -16.23
CA THR A 94 6.41 -5.77 -17.41
C THR A 94 7.80 -6.39 -17.55
N GLY A 95 8.18 -7.28 -16.63
CA GLY A 95 9.50 -7.91 -16.57
C GLY A 95 10.57 -7.06 -15.88
N ASP A 96 10.24 -5.89 -15.36
CA ASP A 96 11.13 -5.00 -14.63
C ASP A 96 11.04 -5.26 -13.12
N VAL A 97 11.49 -6.43 -12.69
CA VAL A 97 11.39 -6.84 -11.27
C VAL A 97 12.38 -5.99 -10.44
N PRO A 98 11.91 -5.19 -9.48
CA PRO A 98 12.79 -4.37 -8.65
C PRO A 98 13.68 -5.26 -7.75
N ASP A 99 14.92 -4.83 -7.54
CA ASP A 99 15.81 -5.48 -6.56
C ASP A 99 15.39 -5.09 -5.13
N LEU A 100 14.70 -6.00 -4.45
CA LEU A 100 14.24 -5.82 -3.07
C LEU A 100 15.14 -6.50 -2.05
N SER A 101 16.37 -6.90 -2.42
CA SER A 101 17.27 -7.64 -1.52
C SER A 101 17.68 -6.88 -0.26
N ALA A 102 17.62 -5.54 -0.29
CA ALA A 102 17.84 -4.68 0.87
C ALA A 102 16.66 -4.69 1.87
N TYR A 103 15.49 -5.19 1.47
CA TYR A 103 14.24 -5.15 2.22
C TYR A 103 13.58 -6.54 2.31
N PRO A 104 14.22 -7.52 2.98
CA PRO A 104 13.77 -8.91 2.95
C PRO A 104 12.33 -9.09 3.47
N ASP A 105 11.93 -8.40 4.55
CA ASP A 105 10.56 -8.47 5.06
C ASP A 105 9.53 -7.97 4.03
N PHE A 106 9.86 -6.90 3.29
CA PHE A 106 9.01 -6.37 2.23
C PHE A 106 8.99 -7.29 1.01
N SER A 107 10.15 -7.82 0.62
CA SER A 107 10.26 -8.81 -0.46
C SER A 107 9.42 -10.05 -0.17
N ASP A 108 9.49 -10.57 1.06
CA ASP A 108 8.70 -11.72 1.50
C ASP A 108 7.20 -11.39 1.51
N PHE A 109 6.83 -10.19 1.99
CA PHE A 109 5.45 -9.70 1.94
C PHE A 109 4.91 -9.68 0.51
N VAL A 110 5.62 -9.03 -0.42
CA VAL A 110 5.21 -8.93 -1.84
C VAL A 110 5.17 -10.31 -2.50
N GLY A 111 6.14 -11.18 -2.23
CA GLY A 111 6.16 -12.56 -2.74
C GLY A 111 5.00 -13.43 -2.24
N GLY A 112 4.41 -13.07 -1.09
CA GLY A 112 3.21 -13.68 -0.55
C GLY A 112 1.90 -13.12 -1.13
N VAL A 113 1.92 -11.98 -1.83
CA VAL A 113 0.72 -11.39 -2.42
C VAL A 113 0.31 -12.21 -3.64
N GLN A 114 -0.88 -12.82 -3.57
CA GLN A 114 -1.48 -13.45 -4.75
C GLN A 114 -2.09 -12.38 -5.66
N PRO A 115 -1.85 -12.42 -6.98
CA PRO A 115 -2.51 -11.51 -7.89
C PRO A 115 -4.03 -11.71 -7.81
N PRO A 116 -4.83 -10.62 -7.93
CA PRO A 116 -6.29 -10.75 -7.97
C PRO A 116 -6.70 -11.61 -9.17
N ILE A 117 -7.60 -12.57 -8.92
CA ILE A 117 -8.16 -13.52 -9.90
C ILE A 117 -9.07 -12.78 -10.88
#